data_AF-A0A1P8MZ70-F1
#
_entry.id   AF-A0A1P8MZ70-F1
#
_cell.length_a   1.000
_cell.length_b   1.000
_cell.length_c   1.000
_cell.angle_alpha   90.00
_cell.angle_beta   90.00
_cell.angle_gamma   90.00
#
_symmetry.space_group_name_H-M   'P 1'
#
loop_
_entity.id
_entity.type
_entity.pdbx_description
1 polymer ?
#
loop_
_entity_poly.entity_id
_entity_poly.type
_entity_poly.pdbx_seq_one_letter_code
_entity_poly.pdbx_strand_id
1 'polypeptide(L)'
;MSTGISKGVLLGTLLLGLAACEDFAGLNLAGTGQSFALSGANLAGGTVKLMPPPGFCVDRRSVRDSFALMARCDTLGGQQTTDAPLAIITATTVAVTGAAQISTSNFDSAAETVLQRADDGPLALVQVTGAPPSTDMRSTYWRGAAQVGNHVLGLAIYEDANSTALDRAGQGLLTQTVERTQEQSVVAAVAPPDNSATPAPKQSGNGVLAGLFE
;
A
#
# COMPACT_ATOMS: atom_id res chain seq x y z
N MET A 1 40.89 59.45 -53.61
CA MET A 1 40.42 60.46 -52.63
C MET A 1 40.01 59.71 -51.38
N SER A 2 40.63 60.05 -50.24
CA SER A 2 40.50 59.55 -48.83
C SER A 2 40.45 58.03 -48.60
N THR A 3 41.49 57.31 -48.15
CA THR A 3 42.19 57.24 -46.84
C THR A 3 41.31 57.11 -45.58
N GLY A 4 41.48 55.99 -44.87
CA GLY A 4 41.04 55.76 -43.49
C GLY A 4 41.69 54.49 -42.89
N ILE A 5 42.87 54.66 -42.29
CA ILE A 5 43.65 53.67 -41.51
C ILE A 5 43.48 54.02 -40.03
N SER A 6 43.22 53.05 -39.12
CA SER A 6 43.83 52.93 -37.76
C SER A 6 43.15 51.77 -36.99
N LYS A 7 43.84 50.63 -36.80
CA LYS A 7 44.55 50.16 -35.59
C LYS A 7 43.70 49.92 -34.33
N GLY A 8 43.65 48.65 -33.92
CA GLY A 8 43.31 48.19 -32.58
C GLY A 8 43.59 46.69 -32.44
N VAL A 9 44.84 46.34 -32.10
CA VAL A 9 45.23 45.01 -31.63
C VAL A 9 45.01 44.99 -30.12
N LEU A 10 44.33 43.98 -29.57
CA LEU A 10 44.80 43.15 -28.44
C LEU A 10 43.76 42.13 -27.97
N LEU A 11 44.32 40.96 -27.69
CA LEU A 11 43.84 39.75 -27.00
C LEU A 11 42.61 39.88 -26.09
N GLY A 12 41.76 38.85 -26.15
CA GLY A 12 40.76 38.54 -25.13
C GLY A 12 40.11 37.19 -25.36
N THR A 13 40.83 36.12 -25.05
CA THR A 13 40.32 34.74 -24.95
C THR A 13 39.17 34.69 -23.94
N LEU A 14 37.97 34.27 -24.35
CA LEU A 14 36.99 33.71 -23.41
C LEU A 14 36.23 32.57 -24.09
N LEU A 15 36.60 31.34 -23.72
CA LEU A 15 35.76 30.17 -23.88
C LEU A 15 34.48 30.39 -23.07
N LEU A 16 33.32 30.45 -23.71
CA LEU A 16 32.03 30.23 -23.07
C LEU A 16 31.46 28.92 -23.59
N GLY A 17 31.89 27.83 -22.94
CA GLY A 17 31.13 26.60 -22.96
C GLY A 17 29.86 26.80 -22.13
N LEU A 18 28.71 26.90 -22.78
CA LEU A 18 27.43 26.61 -22.13
C LEU A 18 27.07 25.15 -22.42
N ALA A 19 27.81 24.26 -21.77
CA ALA A 19 27.35 22.93 -21.44
C ALA A 19 27.08 22.93 -19.93
N ALA A 20 25.95 23.52 -19.54
CA ALA A 20 25.34 23.28 -18.24
C ALA A 20 24.11 22.40 -18.49
N CYS A 21 24.35 21.11 -18.69
CA CYS A 21 23.37 20.10 -18.32
C CYS A 21 23.52 19.97 -16.80
N GLU A 22 22.99 20.96 -16.08
CA GLU A 22 22.81 20.80 -14.65
C GLU A 22 21.74 19.73 -14.51
N ASP A 23 22.17 18.54 -14.09
CA ASP A 23 21.34 17.57 -13.42
C ASP A 23 20.61 18.32 -12.31
N PHE A 24 19.40 18.75 -12.62
CA PHE A 24 18.48 19.30 -11.64
C PHE A 24 17.96 18.13 -10.79
N ALA A 25 18.87 17.54 -10.02
CA ALA A 25 18.61 16.64 -8.92
C ALA A 25 18.05 17.47 -7.76
N GLY A 26 16.82 17.97 -7.91
CA GLY A 26 16.23 18.82 -6.88
C GLY A 26 14.82 19.36 -7.13
N LEU A 27 14.34 19.38 -8.38
CA LEU A 27 12.94 19.66 -8.68
C LEU A 27 12.26 18.30 -8.77
N ASN A 28 12.04 17.71 -7.60
CA ASN A 28 10.90 16.81 -7.45
C ASN A 28 9.64 17.65 -7.73
N LEU A 29 9.26 17.73 -9.00
CA LEU A 29 7.91 18.08 -9.44
C LEU A 29 6.93 16.93 -9.17
N ALA A 30 7.27 16.02 -8.25
CA ALA A 30 6.32 15.16 -7.57
C ALA A 30 5.65 16.02 -6.49
N GLY A 31 4.36 16.32 -6.69
CA GLY A 31 3.58 17.14 -5.78
C GLY A 31 3.82 16.75 -4.32
N THR A 32 4.04 17.76 -3.48
CA THR A 32 4.29 17.64 -2.03
C THR A 32 3.04 17.21 -1.24
N GLY A 33 2.20 16.35 -1.81
CA GLY A 33 1.14 15.67 -1.10
C GLY A 33 1.75 14.54 -0.27
N GLN A 34 1.43 14.48 1.03
CA GLN A 34 1.76 13.30 1.82
C GLN A 34 0.99 12.09 1.26
N SER A 35 1.71 11.10 0.76
CA SER A 35 1.11 9.83 0.32
C SER A 35 0.73 9.00 1.54
N PHE A 36 -0.55 8.64 1.63
CA PHE A 36 -1.08 7.69 2.62
C PHE A 36 -1.21 6.28 2.04
N ALA A 37 -0.85 6.10 0.77
CA ALA A 37 -0.91 4.82 0.07
C ALA A 37 0.21 3.88 0.53
N LEU A 38 -0.17 2.73 1.07
CA LEU A 38 0.73 1.61 1.36
C LEU A 38 0.44 0.44 0.43
N SER A 39 1.49 -0.25 -0.04
CA SER A 39 1.36 -1.47 -0.83
C SER A 39 0.91 -2.69 -0.02
N GLY A 40 0.89 -2.59 1.31
CA GLY A 40 0.46 -3.61 2.26
C GLY A 40 0.61 -3.11 3.69
N ALA A 41 0.08 -3.87 4.66
CA ALA A 41 0.18 -3.54 6.09
C ALA A 41 0.29 -4.79 6.97
N ASN A 42 0.85 -4.60 8.16
CA ASN A 42 0.91 -5.63 9.19
C ASN A 42 -0.31 -5.51 10.11
N LEU A 43 -1.09 -6.57 10.20
CA LEU A 43 -2.15 -6.74 11.20
C LEU A 43 -1.78 -7.89 12.15
N ALA A 44 -2.48 -7.97 13.28
CA ALA A 44 -2.35 -9.02 14.28
C ALA A 44 -0.89 -9.26 14.71
N GLY A 45 -0.22 -8.22 15.20
CA GLY A 45 1.19 -8.28 15.56
C GLY A 45 2.14 -8.64 14.41
N GLY A 46 1.70 -8.47 13.15
CA GLY A 46 2.47 -8.79 11.95
C GLY A 46 2.32 -10.22 11.44
N THR A 47 1.46 -11.03 12.06
CA THR A 47 1.13 -12.40 11.61
C THR A 47 0.24 -12.42 10.37
N VAL A 48 -0.51 -11.34 10.12
CA VAL A 48 -1.29 -11.14 8.90
C VAL A 48 -0.64 -10.02 8.09
N LYS A 49 -0.10 -10.36 6.93
CA LYS A 49 0.40 -9.40 5.92
C LYS A 49 -0.73 -9.02 4.99
N LEU A 50 -1.52 -8.01 5.37
CA LEU A 50 -2.64 -7.55 4.56
C LEU A 50 -2.13 -6.99 3.22
N MET A 51 -2.62 -7.57 2.13
CA MET A 51 -2.29 -7.18 0.77
C MET A 51 -3.54 -6.70 0.01
N PRO A 52 -3.54 -5.48 -0.55
CA PRO A 52 -4.65 -5.00 -1.35
C PRO A 52 -4.71 -5.71 -2.73
N PRO A 53 -5.90 -5.72 -3.37
CA PRO A 53 -6.04 -6.17 -4.75
C PRO A 53 -5.43 -5.14 -5.72
N PRO A 54 -5.19 -5.51 -6.99
CA PRO A 54 -4.64 -4.60 -7.99
C PRO A 54 -5.41 -3.27 -8.08
N GLY A 55 -4.69 -2.15 -8.09
CA GLY A 55 -5.25 -0.80 -8.14
C GLY A 55 -5.70 -0.22 -6.79
N PHE A 56 -5.65 -1.01 -5.72
CA PHE A 56 -5.93 -0.56 -4.35
C PHE A 56 -4.65 -0.48 -3.52
N CYS A 57 -4.65 0.42 -2.55
CA CYS A 57 -3.60 0.63 -1.58
C CYS A 57 -4.23 0.66 -0.17
N VAL A 58 -3.48 0.20 0.85
CA VAL A 58 -3.90 0.35 2.25
C VAL A 58 -3.74 1.81 2.65
N ASP A 59 -4.76 2.40 3.30
CA ASP A 59 -4.67 3.74 3.87
C ASP A 59 -3.88 3.69 5.18
N ARG A 60 -2.66 4.24 5.18
CA ARG A 60 -1.77 4.34 6.35
C ARG A 60 -2.48 4.85 7.60
N ARG A 61 -3.41 5.80 7.47
CA ARG A 61 -4.10 6.45 8.60
C ARG A 61 -5.08 5.52 9.30
N SER A 62 -5.59 4.53 8.57
CA SER A 62 -6.58 3.56 9.06
C SER A 62 -5.97 2.38 9.80
N VAL A 63 -4.67 2.12 9.63
CA VAL A 63 -4.00 0.92 10.15
C VAL A 63 -4.04 0.91 11.67
N ARG A 64 -4.60 -0.17 12.23
CA ARG A 64 -4.60 -0.56 13.64
C ARG A 64 -4.19 -2.04 13.69
N ASP A 65 -4.02 -2.59 14.90
CA ASP A 65 -3.62 -3.99 15.04
C ASP A 65 -4.62 -4.96 14.38
N SER A 66 -5.93 -4.70 14.53
CA SER A 66 -6.99 -5.58 14.02
C SER A 66 -7.82 -5.01 12.87
N PHE A 67 -7.40 -3.87 12.29
CA PHE A 67 -8.20 -3.15 11.30
C PHE A 67 -7.37 -2.35 10.30
N ALA A 68 -7.81 -2.31 9.05
CA ALA A 68 -7.35 -1.35 8.05
C ALA A 68 -8.41 -1.10 6.98
N LEU A 69 -8.27 0.02 6.26
CA LEU A 69 -9.00 0.37 5.05
C LEU A 69 -8.08 0.27 3.85
N MET A 70 -8.64 -0.13 2.71
CA MET A 70 -8.01 -0.05 1.40
C MET A 70 -8.91 0.77 0.47
N ALA A 71 -8.29 1.63 -0.32
CA ALA A 71 -8.98 2.45 -1.32
C ALA A 71 -8.12 2.52 -2.57
N ARG A 72 -8.67 3.07 -3.66
CA ARG A 72 -7.93 3.23 -4.91
C ARG A 72 -6.67 4.07 -4.67
N CYS A 73 -5.53 3.62 -5.19
CA CYS A 73 -4.22 4.18 -4.82
C CYS A 73 -4.10 5.68 -5.09
N ASP A 74 -4.65 6.17 -6.21
CA ASP A 74 -4.67 7.58 -6.58
C ASP A 74 -5.39 8.47 -5.55
N THR A 75 -6.48 7.99 -4.96
CA THR A 75 -7.23 8.71 -3.91
C THR A 75 -6.45 8.84 -2.60
N LEU A 76 -5.40 8.04 -2.42
CA LEU A 76 -4.52 8.04 -1.25
C LEU A 76 -3.17 8.74 -1.53
N GLY A 77 -3.04 9.42 -2.67
CA GLY A 77 -1.78 10.04 -3.09
C GLY A 77 -0.72 9.03 -3.56
N GLY A 78 -1.14 7.83 -3.96
CA GLY A 78 -0.31 6.82 -4.62
C GLY A 78 -0.27 7.02 -6.14
N GLN A 79 0.29 6.03 -6.84
CA GLN A 79 0.33 6.03 -8.30
C GLN A 79 -1.09 5.98 -8.88
N GLN A 80 -1.26 6.63 -10.05
CA GLN A 80 -2.54 6.67 -10.76
C GLN A 80 -2.92 5.27 -11.24
N THR A 81 -4.19 4.89 -11.05
CA THR A 81 -4.75 3.61 -11.48
C THR A 81 -6.11 3.87 -12.10
N THR A 82 -6.28 3.61 -13.39
CA THR A 82 -7.55 3.89 -14.11
C THR A 82 -8.55 2.74 -14.05
N ASP A 83 -8.09 1.52 -13.77
CA ASP A 83 -8.88 0.31 -14.00
C ASP A 83 -9.59 -0.19 -12.74
N ALA A 84 -9.23 0.34 -11.56
CA ALA A 84 -9.88 -0.01 -10.30
C ALA A 84 -11.10 0.88 -10.03
N PRO A 85 -12.23 0.31 -9.57
CA PRO A 85 -13.41 1.08 -9.21
C PRO A 85 -13.15 1.97 -7.99
N LEU A 86 -13.89 3.08 -7.89
CA LEU A 86 -13.94 3.89 -6.67
C LEU A 86 -14.73 3.13 -5.59
N ALA A 87 -14.00 2.42 -4.74
CA ALA A 87 -14.56 1.65 -3.64
C ALA A 87 -13.64 1.72 -2.41
N ILE A 88 -14.21 1.39 -1.26
CA ILE A 88 -13.49 1.22 0.00
C ILE A 88 -13.63 -0.24 0.42
N ILE A 89 -12.51 -0.90 0.67
CA ILE A 89 -12.47 -2.24 1.26
C ILE A 89 -12.07 -2.08 2.74
N THR A 90 -12.85 -2.64 3.64
CA THR A 90 -12.49 -2.77 5.06
C THR A 90 -11.87 -4.14 5.29
N ALA A 91 -10.89 -4.19 6.18
CA ALA A 91 -10.28 -5.43 6.64
C ALA A 91 -10.28 -5.46 8.17
N THR A 92 -10.75 -6.56 8.75
CA THR A 92 -10.74 -6.83 10.19
C THR A 92 -10.12 -8.18 10.46
N THR A 93 -9.38 -8.32 11.54
CA THR A 93 -8.82 -9.62 11.96
C THR A 93 -9.26 -9.99 13.35
N VAL A 94 -9.62 -11.26 13.54
CA VAL A 94 -9.96 -11.84 14.85
C VAL A 94 -9.13 -13.11 15.05
N ALA A 95 -8.52 -13.25 16.22
CA ALA A 95 -7.75 -14.45 16.56
C ALA A 95 -8.67 -15.66 16.71
N VAL A 96 -8.24 -16.81 16.19
CA VAL A 96 -8.95 -18.09 16.32
C VAL A 96 -7.98 -19.20 16.71
N THR A 97 -8.52 -20.22 17.38
CA THR A 97 -7.77 -21.42 17.74
C THR A 97 -8.09 -22.54 16.75
N GLY A 98 -7.08 -23.02 16.03
CA GLY A 98 -7.23 -24.12 15.07
C GLY A 98 -7.93 -23.69 13.76
N ALA A 99 -8.46 -24.67 13.03
CA ALA A 99 -9.16 -24.43 11.78
C ALA A 99 -10.56 -23.85 12.03
N ALA A 100 -10.83 -22.66 11.50
CA ALA A 100 -12.13 -22.04 11.53
C ALA A 100 -13.04 -22.69 10.48
N GLN A 101 -14.22 -23.15 10.89
CA GLN A 101 -15.27 -23.58 9.98
C GLN A 101 -16.02 -22.34 9.51
N ILE A 102 -15.58 -21.74 8.40
CA ILE A 102 -16.22 -20.54 7.84
C ILE A 102 -17.13 -20.96 6.69
N SER A 103 -18.44 -20.76 6.84
CA SER A 103 -19.46 -21.04 5.83
C SER A 103 -20.33 -19.82 5.59
N THR A 104 -20.97 -19.76 4.41
CA THR A 104 -21.84 -18.62 4.06
C THR A 104 -23.06 -18.47 4.97
N SER A 105 -23.50 -19.54 5.63
CA SER A 105 -24.54 -19.51 6.66
C SER A 105 -24.13 -18.75 7.93
N ASN A 106 -22.83 -18.56 8.19
CA ASN A 106 -22.38 -17.76 9.34
C ASN A 106 -22.65 -16.26 9.17
N PHE A 107 -23.01 -15.79 7.97
CA PHE A 107 -23.29 -14.37 7.71
C PHE A 107 -24.77 -13.99 7.85
N ASP A 108 -25.64 -14.95 8.18
CA ASP A 108 -27.06 -14.69 8.39
C ASP A 108 -27.25 -13.83 9.65
N SER A 109 -27.86 -12.66 9.49
CA SER A 109 -28.07 -11.69 10.57
C SER A 109 -29.48 -11.09 10.47
N ALA A 110 -30.01 -10.58 11.58
CA ALA A 110 -31.29 -9.86 11.57
C ALA A 110 -31.16 -8.44 10.99
N ALA A 111 -29.92 -7.93 10.84
CA ALA A 111 -29.65 -6.56 10.41
C ALA A 111 -29.55 -6.42 8.89
N GLU A 112 -29.33 -7.52 8.16
CA GLU A 112 -29.15 -7.52 6.72
C GLU A 112 -29.90 -8.65 6.04
N THR A 113 -30.19 -8.47 4.75
CA THR A 113 -30.75 -9.51 3.89
C THR A 113 -29.68 -10.02 2.94
N VAL A 114 -29.44 -11.33 2.93
CA VAL A 114 -28.50 -11.97 1.99
C VAL A 114 -29.16 -12.11 0.62
N LEU A 115 -28.50 -11.56 -0.41
CA LEU A 115 -28.94 -11.59 -1.80
C LEU A 115 -28.25 -12.72 -2.58
N GLN A 116 -26.96 -12.92 -2.34
CA GLN A 116 -26.12 -13.91 -3.03
C GLN A 116 -25.11 -14.52 -2.07
N ARG A 117 -24.68 -15.75 -2.37
CA ARG A 117 -23.66 -16.50 -1.60
C ARG A 117 -22.65 -17.10 -2.56
N ALA A 118 -21.39 -17.16 -2.14
CA ALA A 118 -20.31 -17.90 -2.79
C ALA A 118 -19.37 -18.48 -1.73
N ASP A 119 -19.16 -19.81 -1.74
CA ASP A 119 -18.34 -20.55 -0.77
C ASP A 119 -17.48 -21.66 -1.40
N ASP A 120 -17.34 -21.65 -2.73
CA ASP A 120 -16.52 -22.59 -3.49
C ASP A 120 -15.04 -22.17 -3.61
N GLY A 121 -14.66 -21.03 -3.03
CA GLY A 121 -13.31 -20.45 -3.09
C GLY A 121 -12.60 -20.31 -1.73
N PRO A 122 -11.46 -19.61 -1.67
CA PRO A 122 -10.68 -19.39 -0.44
C PRO A 122 -11.37 -18.46 0.57
N LEU A 123 -12.55 -17.95 0.23
CA LEU A 123 -13.31 -16.93 0.93
C LEU A 123 -14.78 -17.32 0.92
N ALA A 124 -15.40 -17.45 2.10
CA ALA A 124 -16.85 -17.51 2.20
C ALA A 124 -17.39 -16.08 2.08
N LEU A 125 -18.25 -15.84 1.09
CA LEU A 125 -18.66 -14.51 0.65
C LEU A 125 -20.18 -14.42 0.50
N VAL A 126 -20.74 -13.28 0.89
CA VAL A 126 -22.14 -12.94 0.66
C VAL A 126 -22.29 -11.53 0.10
N GLN A 127 -23.26 -11.36 -0.80
CA GLN A 127 -23.78 -10.04 -1.12
C GLN A 127 -24.99 -9.80 -0.24
N VAL A 128 -25.04 -8.64 0.42
CA VAL A 128 -26.12 -8.29 1.34
C VAL A 128 -26.72 -6.95 0.98
N THR A 129 -27.94 -6.71 1.44
CA THR A 129 -28.49 -5.36 1.60
C THR A 129 -28.68 -5.06 3.09
N GLY A 130 -28.22 -3.89 3.54
CA GLY A 130 -28.27 -3.46 4.93
C GLY A 130 -27.84 -2.00 5.10
N ALA A 131 -27.47 -1.62 6.33
CA ALA A 131 -26.97 -0.27 6.62
C ALA A 131 -25.46 -0.18 6.33
N PRO A 132 -25.01 0.63 5.35
CA PRO A 132 -23.59 0.84 5.11
C PRO A 132 -22.98 1.83 6.12
N PRO A 133 -21.65 1.96 6.19
CA PRO A 133 -20.98 2.86 7.13
C PRO A 133 -21.31 4.36 7.00
N SER A 134 -21.76 4.79 5.82
CA SER A 134 -22.19 6.17 5.54
C SER A 134 -23.40 6.17 4.61
N THR A 135 -24.27 7.17 4.72
CA THR A 135 -25.44 7.36 3.83
C THR A 135 -25.08 7.58 2.37
N ASP A 136 -23.84 7.99 2.09
CA ASP A 136 -23.35 8.21 0.72
C ASP A 136 -22.89 6.91 0.03
N MET A 137 -22.98 5.78 0.73
CA MET A 137 -22.62 4.46 0.21
C MET A 137 -23.87 3.64 -0.14
N ARG A 138 -23.73 2.71 -1.08
CA ARG A 138 -24.82 1.76 -1.38
C ARG A 138 -25.15 0.89 -0.18
N SER A 139 -26.46 0.65 0.00
CA SER A 139 -26.97 -0.33 0.95
C SER A 139 -26.68 -1.77 0.54
N THR A 140 -26.42 -2.01 -0.75
CA THR A 140 -26.02 -3.31 -1.28
C THR A 140 -24.50 -3.39 -1.39
N TYR A 141 -23.89 -4.37 -0.73
CA TYR A 141 -22.43 -4.52 -0.70
C TYR A 141 -22.02 -5.98 -0.49
N TRP A 142 -20.76 -6.28 -0.81
CA TRP A 142 -20.17 -7.60 -0.60
C TRP A 142 -19.39 -7.65 0.71
N ARG A 143 -19.48 -8.77 1.43
CA ARG A 143 -18.63 -9.07 2.58
C ARG A 143 -18.30 -10.56 2.66
N GLY A 144 -17.22 -10.90 3.33
CA GLY A 144 -16.84 -12.29 3.52
C GLY A 144 -15.78 -12.45 4.59
N ALA A 145 -15.40 -13.70 4.82
CA ALA A 145 -14.34 -14.06 5.75
C ALA A 145 -13.54 -15.27 5.25
N ALA A 146 -12.24 -15.23 5.55
CA ALA A 146 -11.31 -16.31 5.26
C ALA A 146 -10.34 -16.49 6.42
N GLN A 147 -9.81 -17.69 6.60
CA GLN A 147 -8.75 -17.93 7.57
C GLN A 147 -7.38 -17.55 6.97
N VAL A 148 -6.57 -16.82 7.75
CA VAL A 148 -5.17 -16.48 7.46
C VAL A 148 -4.34 -16.83 8.69
N GLY A 149 -3.61 -17.95 8.61
CA GLY A 149 -2.90 -18.50 9.77
C GLY A 149 -3.86 -18.76 10.94
N ASN A 150 -3.58 -18.17 12.11
CA ASN A 150 -4.41 -18.29 13.31
C ASN A 150 -5.40 -17.12 13.48
N HIS A 151 -5.75 -16.45 12.39
CA HIS A 151 -6.72 -15.36 12.39
C HIS A 151 -7.79 -15.59 11.33
N VAL A 152 -9.00 -15.12 11.60
CA VAL A 152 -10.03 -14.91 10.58
C VAL A 152 -9.91 -13.48 10.10
N LEU A 153 -9.72 -13.31 8.80
CA LEU A 153 -9.76 -12.04 8.08
C LEU A 153 -11.19 -11.82 7.58
N GLY A 154 -11.89 -10.84 8.14
CA GLY A 154 -13.16 -10.33 7.63
C GLY A 154 -12.91 -9.20 6.64
N LEU A 155 -13.63 -9.20 5.53
CA LEU A 155 -13.58 -8.15 4.51
C LEU A 155 -14.99 -7.68 4.16
N ALA A 156 -15.12 -6.39 3.85
CA ALA A 156 -16.30 -5.84 3.18
C ALA A 156 -15.88 -4.79 2.16
N ILE A 157 -16.62 -4.64 1.07
CA ILE A 157 -16.33 -3.66 0.02
C ILE A 157 -17.58 -2.81 -0.28
N TYR A 158 -17.40 -1.50 -0.21
CA TYR A 158 -18.46 -0.51 -0.36
C TYR A 158 -18.14 0.43 -1.54
N GLU A 159 -19.17 0.87 -2.24
CA GLU A 159 -19.10 1.87 -3.31
C GLU A 159 -20.07 3.02 -3.05
N ASP A 160 -19.92 4.10 -3.81
CA ASP A 160 -20.84 5.23 -3.83
C ASP A 160 -22.28 4.79 -4.13
N ALA A 161 -23.26 5.45 -3.50
CA ALA A 161 -24.70 5.21 -3.64
C ALA A 161 -25.19 5.04 -5.09
N ASN A 162 -24.54 5.70 -6.06
CA ASN A 162 -24.93 5.72 -7.46
C ASN A 162 -24.09 4.80 -8.37
N SER A 163 -23.12 4.07 -7.81
CA SER A 163 -22.23 3.17 -8.56
C SER A 163 -22.84 1.76 -8.70
N THR A 164 -22.49 1.03 -9.75
CA THR A 164 -22.80 -0.41 -9.88
C THR A 164 -21.55 -1.24 -10.19
N ALA A 165 -20.38 -0.64 -10.00
CA ALA A 165 -19.10 -1.23 -10.34
C ALA A 165 -18.85 -2.54 -9.57
N LEU A 166 -19.38 -2.66 -8.34
CA LEU A 166 -19.13 -3.81 -7.48
C LEU A 166 -20.10 -4.99 -7.68
N ASP A 167 -21.15 -4.86 -8.48
CA ASP A 167 -22.18 -5.91 -8.62
C ASP A 167 -21.56 -7.27 -9.01
N ARG A 168 -20.58 -7.27 -9.92
CA ARG A 168 -19.75 -8.46 -10.24
C ARG A 168 -18.30 -8.34 -9.80
N ALA A 169 -17.71 -7.13 -9.80
CA ALA A 169 -16.29 -6.97 -9.49
C ALA A 169 -15.97 -7.16 -8.00
N GLY A 170 -16.94 -6.92 -7.11
CA GLY A 170 -16.73 -6.95 -5.66
C GLY A 170 -16.22 -8.30 -5.15
N GLN A 171 -16.82 -9.41 -5.61
CA GLN A 171 -16.36 -10.76 -5.28
C GLN A 171 -14.90 -10.97 -5.68
N GLY A 172 -14.56 -10.68 -6.93
CA GLY A 172 -13.19 -10.87 -7.43
C GLY A 172 -12.15 -10.04 -6.69
N LEU A 173 -12.49 -8.80 -6.31
CA LEU A 173 -11.58 -7.94 -5.54
C LEU A 173 -11.32 -8.48 -4.13
N LEU A 174 -12.36 -8.95 -3.45
CA LEU A 174 -12.23 -9.54 -2.11
C LEU A 174 -11.46 -10.87 -2.15
N THR A 175 -11.75 -11.75 -3.12
CA THR A 175 -11.01 -13.00 -3.31
C THR A 175 -9.51 -12.75 -3.54
N GLN A 176 -9.16 -11.83 -4.45
CA GLN A 176 -7.76 -11.46 -4.70
C GLN A 176 -7.07 -10.90 -3.46
N THR A 177 -7.78 -10.13 -2.63
CA THR A 177 -7.26 -9.60 -1.37
C THR A 177 -6.87 -10.74 -0.43
N VAL A 178 -7.75 -11.73 -0.28
CA VAL A 178 -7.52 -12.91 0.57
C VAL A 178 -6.35 -13.74 0.07
N GLU A 179 -6.33 -14.10 -1.21
CA GLU A 179 -5.27 -14.93 -1.80
C GLU A 179 -3.89 -14.30 -1.59
N ARG A 180 -3.74 -13.01 -1.96
CA ARG A 180 -2.49 -12.26 -1.80
C ARG A 180 -2.09 -12.15 -0.33
N THR A 181 -3.05 -11.93 0.56
CA THR A 181 -2.81 -11.84 2.00
C THR A 181 -2.36 -13.18 2.59
N GLN A 182 -2.99 -14.29 2.19
CA GLN A 182 -2.59 -15.63 2.59
C GLN A 182 -1.18 -15.96 2.13
N GLU A 183 -0.89 -15.75 0.84
CA GLU A 183 0.43 -15.97 0.25
C GLU A 183 1.52 -15.19 1.01
N GLN A 184 1.33 -13.88 1.21
CA GLN A 184 2.35 -13.06 1.88
C GLN A 184 2.46 -13.34 3.38
N SER A 185 1.38 -13.76 4.03
CA SER A 185 1.42 -14.14 5.45
C SER A 185 2.18 -15.46 5.66
N VAL A 186 2.06 -16.41 4.73
CA VAL A 186 2.86 -17.65 4.75
C VAL A 186 4.33 -17.34 4.54
N VAL A 187 4.68 -16.50 3.56
CA VAL A 187 6.08 -16.08 3.32
C VAL A 187 6.68 -15.44 4.57
N ALA A 188 5.95 -14.54 5.22
CA ALA A 188 6.42 -13.88 6.43
C ALA A 188 6.57 -14.83 7.63
N ALA A 189 5.75 -15.88 7.73
CA ALA A 189 5.86 -16.86 8.80
C ALA A 189 7.07 -17.80 8.66
N VAL A 190 7.54 -18.01 7.43
CA VAL A 190 8.66 -18.93 7.12
C VAL A 190 9.99 -18.18 6.95
N ALA A 191 9.96 -16.86 6.74
CA ALA A 191 11.17 -16.04 6.67
C ALA A 191 12.00 -16.16 7.97
N PRO A 192 13.31 -16.45 7.88
CA PRO A 192 14.18 -16.44 9.05
C PRO A 192 14.13 -15.07 9.74
N PRO A 193 14.17 -14.99 11.08
CA PRO A 193 14.36 -13.72 11.75
C PRO A 193 15.66 -13.09 11.25
N ASP A 194 15.61 -11.82 10.84
CA ASP A 194 16.78 -11.06 10.40
C ASP A 194 17.81 -11.00 11.53
N ASN A 195 18.74 -11.97 11.53
CA ASN A 195 19.92 -11.98 12.39
C ASN A 195 21.04 -11.09 11.81
N SER A 196 20.74 -10.30 10.78
CA SER A 196 21.66 -9.37 10.13
C SER A 196 21.79 -8.06 10.93
N ALA A 197 22.00 -8.16 12.23
CA ALA A 197 22.69 -7.10 12.95
C ALA A 197 24.18 -7.21 12.59
N THR A 198 24.61 -6.56 11.51
CA THR A 198 26.04 -6.28 11.32
C THR A 198 26.50 -5.48 12.54
N PRO A 199 27.42 -6.00 13.38
CA PRO A 199 27.97 -5.21 14.46
C PRO A 199 28.60 -3.97 13.85
N ALA A 200 28.18 -2.78 14.30
CA ALA A 200 28.87 -1.54 13.96
C ALA A 200 30.38 -1.75 14.20
N PRO A 201 31.25 -1.41 13.24
CA PRO A 201 32.69 -1.58 13.43
C PRO A 201 33.09 -0.79 14.68
N LYS A 202 33.62 -1.49 15.68
CA LYS A 202 34.26 -0.86 16.83
C LYS A 202 35.32 0.08 16.28
N GLN A 203 35.15 1.39 16.48
CA GLN A 203 36.22 2.34 16.24
C GLN A 203 37.39 1.94 17.12
N SER A 204 38.40 1.33 16.51
CA SER A 204 39.68 1.05 17.11
C SER A 204 40.32 2.40 17.42
N GLY A 205 40.23 2.82 18.68
CA GLY A 205 40.95 3.99 19.18
C GLY A 205 42.45 3.74 19.02
N ASN A 206 43.05 4.35 17.99
CA ASN A 206 44.49 4.44 17.90
C ASN A 206 44.98 5.33 19.04
N GLY A 207 45.45 4.69 20.11
CA GLY A 207 46.30 5.33 21.11
C GLY A 207 47.60 5.78 20.45
N VAL A 208 47.72 7.08 20.23
CA VAL A 208 49.00 7.73 19.91
C VAL A 208 49.72 7.95 21.24
N LEU A 209 50.62 7.03 21.61
CA LEU A 209 51.61 7.21 22.67
C LEU A 209 52.93 6.54 22.27
N ALA A 210 53.82 7.32 21.66
CA ALA A 210 55.28 7.16 21.56
C ALA A 210 55.78 8.28 20.61
N GLY A 211 56.79 9.10 20.88
CA GLY A 211 57.74 9.25 21.97
C GLY A 211 58.52 10.55 21.71
N LEU A 212 58.86 11.28 22.78
CA LEU A 212 59.67 12.50 22.73
C LEU A 212 60.59 12.49 23.95
N PHE A 213 61.69 11.73 23.85
CA PHE A 213 62.89 11.82 24.69
C PHE A 213 64.06 11.20 23.91
N GLU A 214 64.69 11.99 23.04
CA GLU A 214 66.15 12.18 22.86
C GLU A 214 66.40 13.11 21.67
#